data_AF-Q9BNI9-F1
#
_entry.id   AF-Q9BNI9-F1
#
_cell.length_a   1.000
_cell.length_b   1.000
_cell.length_c   1.000
_cell.angle_alpha   90.00
_cell.angle_beta   90.00
_cell.angle_gamma   90.00
#
_symmetry.space_group_name_H-M   'P 1'
#
loop_
_entity.id
_entity.type
_entity.pdbx_description
1 polymer ?
#
loop_
_entity_poly.entity_id
_entity_poly.type
_entity_poly.pdbx_seq_one_letter_code
_entity_poly.pdbx_strand_id
1 'polypeptide(L)'
;IFHINLRAPTDLSPLKVIDGMKELSRKLVIVPGEDALSKQANENATLLINCLLHATLCTKRVAEEFRLSSEAFEWLLGEIETRFNQAQVQP
;
A
#
# COMPACT_ATOMS: atom_id res chain seq x y z
N ILE A 1 19.10 3.45 2.17
CA ILE A 1 18.18 3.66 3.32
C ILE A 1 18.00 2.33 4.05
N PHE A 2 17.55 1.25 3.39
CA PHE A 2 17.58 -0.09 4.00
C PHE A 2 18.58 -0.99 3.27
N HIS A 3 19.53 -1.58 4.00
CA HIS A 3 20.50 -2.53 3.46
C HIS A 3 19.90 -3.93 3.46
N ILE A 4 19.03 -4.23 2.48
CA ILE A 4 18.28 -5.49 2.42
C ILE A 4 19.23 -6.67 2.17
N ASN A 5 19.24 -7.63 3.10
CA ASN A 5 20.02 -8.85 2.95
C ASN A 5 19.19 -9.94 2.28
N LEU A 6 19.46 -10.20 1.00
CA LEU A 6 18.75 -11.21 0.21
C LEU A 6 19.07 -12.66 0.61
N ARG A 7 19.89 -12.90 1.63
CA ARG A 7 20.22 -14.25 2.11
C ARG A 7 19.70 -14.52 3.52
N ALA A 8 19.35 -13.46 4.25
CA ALA A 8 18.77 -13.59 5.59
C ALA A 8 17.25 -13.78 5.52
N PRO A 9 16.64 -14.45 6.51
CA PRO A 9 15.19 -14.46 6.65
C PRO A 9 14.68 -13.02 6.90
N THR A 10 13.50 -12.71 6.35
CA THR A 10 12.79 -11.46 6.67
C THR A 10 12.10 -11.58 8.03
N ASP A 11 12.05 -10.47 8.76
CA ASP A 11 11.29 -10.30 10.01
C ASP A 11 9.81 -9.92 9.76
N LEU A 12 9.41 -9.80 8.49
CA LEU A 12 8.07 -9.34 8.10
C LEU A 12 7.02 -10.44 8.28
N SER A 13 6.05 -10.17 9.16
CA SER A 13 4.89 -11.04 9.36
C SER A 13 3.85 -10.92 8.22
N PRO A 14 3.29 -12.05 7.73
CA PRO A 14 2.16 -12.04 6.80
C PRO A 14 0.99 -11.15 7.19
N LEU A 15 0.63 -11.14 8.49
CA LEU A 15 -0.47 -10.34 9.01
C LEU A 15 -0.19 -8.86 8.87
N LYS A 16 1.06 -8.44 9.11
CA LYS A 16 1.48 -7.06 8.98
C LYS A 16 1.34 -6.56 7.54
N VAL A 17 1.60 -7.42 6.55
CA VAL A 17 1.37 -7.08 5.13
C VAL A 17 -0.11 -6.87 4.84
N ILE A 18 -0.97 -7.78 5.33
CA ILE A 18 -2.41 -7.72 5.09
C ILE A 18 -3.02 -6.46 5.73
N ASP A 19 -2.65 -6.17 6.98
CA ASP A 19 -3.19 -5.03 7.71
C ASP A 19 -2.66 -3.72 7.16
N GLY A 20 -1.35 -3.64 6.85
CA GLY A 20 -0.76 -2.46 6.20
C GLY A 20 -1.38 -2.15 4.84
N MET A 21 -1.71 -3.18 4.05
CA MET A 21 -2.42 -3.01 2.77
C MET A 21 -3.85 -2.49 2.95
N LYS A 22 -4.60 -3.02 3.93
CA LYS A 22 -5.95 -2.53 4.25
C LYS A 22 -5.92 -1.08 4.72
N GLU A 23 -4.96 -0.73 5.56
CA GLU A 23 -4.78 0.63 6.04
C GLU A 23 -4.41 1.59 4.91
N LEU A 24 -3.45 1.23 4.05
CA LEU A 24 -3.08 2.04 2.90
C LEU A 24 -4.30 2.28 1.99
N SER A 25 -5.04 1.22 1.65
CA SER A 25 -6.23 1.30 0.79
C SER A 25 -7.26 2.33 1.31
N ARG A 26 -7.48 2.39 2.63
CA ARG A 26 -8.39 3.36 3.25
C ARG A 26 -7.92 4.81 3.14
N LYS A 27 -6.61 5.05 3.06
CA LYS A 27 -6.02 6.39 2.97
C LYS A 27 -5.98 6.93 1.54
N LEU A 28 -6.14 6.07 0.53
CA LEU A 28 -6.20 6.49 -0.87
C LEU A 28 -7.58 7.08 -1.17
N VAL A 29 -7.75 8.37 -0.86
CA VAL A 29 -9.01 9.10 -1.06
C VAL A 29 -8.88 10.08 -2.22
N ILE A 30 -9.75 9.92 -3.22
CA ILE A 30 -9.96 10.82 -4.36
C ILE A 30 -11.28 11.58 -4.21
N VAL A 31 -12.34 10.88 -3.79
CA VAL A 31 -13.66 11.49 -3.54
C VAL A 31 -13.85 11.64 -2.04
N PRO A 32 -13.76 12.86 -1.48
CA PRO A 32 -13.98 13.07 -0.06
C PRO A 32 -15.47 12.96 0.29
N GLY A 33 -15.80 12.25 1.37
CA GLY A 33 -17.17 12.17 1.89
C GLY A 33 -17.45 10.87 2.64
N GLU A 34 -18.38 10.93 3.59
CA GLU A 34 -18.74 9.78 4.44
C GLU A 34 -20.07 9.12 4.07
N ASP A 35 -20.84 9.74 3.18
CA ASP A 35 -22.09 9.19 2.68
C ASP A 35 -21.83 8.01 1.73
N ALA A 36 -22.86 7.18 1.53
CA ALA A 36 -22.75 5.95 0.75
C ALA A 36 -22.36 6.20 -0.71
N LEU A 37 -22.80 7.32 -1.30
CA LEU A 37 -22.48 7.66 -2.69
C LEU A 37 -21.01 8.05 -2.82
N SER A 38 -20.49 8.89 -1.92
CA SER A 38 -19.08 9.28 -1.89
C SER A 38 -18.15 8.07 -1.71
N LYS A 39 -18.50 7.14 -0.82
CA LYS A 39 -17.74 5.90 -0.61
C LYS A 39 -17.68 5.03 -1.86
N GLN A 40 -18.83 4.77 -2.48
CA GLN A 40 -18.90 4.00 -3.73
C GLN A 40 -18.14 4.71 -4.87
N ALA A 41 -18.22 6.03 -4.96
CA ALA A 41 -17.48 6.81 -5.95
C ALA A 41 -15.96 6.68 -5.74
N ASN A 42 -15.49 6.74 -4.49
CA ASN A 42 -14.06 6.56 -4.17
C ASN A 42 -13.57 5.14 -4.47
N GLU A 43 -14.35 4.12 -4.11
CA GLU A 43 -14.03 2.71 -4.41
C GLU A 43 -13.86 2.51 -5.92
N ASN A 44 -14.77 3.06 -6.72
CA ASN A 44 -14.67 3.00 -8.19
C ASN A 44 -13.46 3.76 -8.73
N ALA A 45 -13.20 4.97 -8.22
CA ALA A 45 -12.07 5.79 -8.64
C ALA A 45 -10.70 5.15 -8.32
N THR A 46 -10.64 4.36 -7.24
CA THR A 46 -9.39 3.76 -6.74
C THR A 46 -9.26 2.28 -7.06
N LEU A 47 -10.20 1.68 -7.78
CA LEU A 47 -10.24 0.24 -8.06
C LEU A 47 -8.93 -0.27 -8.70
N LEU A 48 -8.47 0.38 -9.77
CA LEU A 48 -7.29 -0.06 -10.51
C LEU A 48 -6.00 0.03 -9.68
N ILE A 49 -5.82 1.12 -8.93
CA ILE A 49 -4.62 1.27 -8.09
C ILE A 49 -4.63 0.26 -6.94
N ASN A 50 -5.80 -0.02 -6.34
CA ASN A 50 -5.94 -1.07 -5.34
C ASN A 50 -5.59 -2.45 -5.93
N CYS A 51 -6.10 -2.80 -7.11
CA CYS A 51 -5.72 -4.05 -7.79
C CYS A 51 -4.21 -4.16 -8.02
N LEU A 52 -3.57 -3.09 -8.50
CA LEU A 52 -2.12 -3.05 -8.72
C LEU A 52 -1.34 -3.25 -7.41
N LEU A 53 -1.73 -2.54 -6.35
CA LEU A 53 -1.08 -2.66 -5.04
C LEU A 53 -1.22 -4.07 -4.49
N HIS A 54 -2.40 -4.70 -4.58
CA HIS A 54 -2.60 -6.08 -4.14
C HIS A 54 -1.81 -7.10 -4.96
N ALA A 55 -1.69 -6.92 -6.28
CA ALA A 55 -0.91 -7.80 -7.15
C ALA A 55 0.61 -7.65 -6.92
N THR A 56 1.05 -6.44 -6.57
CA THR A 56 2.46 -6.11 -6.39
C THR A 56 2.94 -6.45 -4.99
N LEU A 57 2.19 -6.04 -3.96
CA LEU A 57 2.55 -6.14 -2.55
C LEU A 57 1.89 -7.34 -1.85
N CYS A 58 1.58 -8.41 -2.59
CA CYS A 58 1.09 -9.62 -1.96
C CYS A 58 2.17 -10.23 -1.06
N THR A 59 1.76 -10.81 0.07
CA THR A 59 2.66 -11.28 1.14
C THR A 59 3.83 -12.11 0.63
N LYS A 60 3.56 -13.05 -0.28
CA LYS A 60 4.60 -13.91 -0.86
C LYS A 60 5.66 -13.11 -1.60
N ARG A 61 5.27 -12.17 -2.46
CA ARG A 61 6.22 -11.36 -3.24
C ARG A 61 7.04 -10.45 -2.33
N VAL A 62 6.38 -9.81 -1.35
CA VAL A 62 7.07 -8.93 -0.41
C VAL A 62 8.11 -9.68 0.42
N ALA A 63 7.79 -10.90 0.86
CA ALA A 63 8.70 -11.69 1.70
C ALA A 63 9.77 -12.46 0.91
N GLU A 64 9.45 -13.02 -0.25
CA GLU A 64 10.35 -13.94 -0.98
C GLU A 64 11.07 -13.28 -2.16
N GLU A 65 10.37 -12.44 -2.93
CA GLU A 65 10.89 -11.79 -4.13
C GLU A 65 11.62 -10.49 -3.77
N PHE A 66 10.94 -9.59 -3.07
CA PHE A 66 11.50 -8.30 -2.66
C PHE A 66 12.28 -8.37 -1.35
N ARG A 67 11.98 -9.38 -0.51
CA ARG A 67 12.62 -9.63 0.79
C ARG A 67 12.67 -8.39 1.67
N LEU A 68 11.57 -7.63 1.70
CA LEU A 68 11.49 -6.43 2.54
C LEU A 68 11.55 -6.81 4.01
N SER A 69 12.26 -6.02 4.82
CA SER A 69 12.10 -6.04 6.27
C SER A 69 10.79 -5.37 6.68
N SER A 70 10.37 -5.58 7.93
CA SER A 70 9.21 -4.87 8.50
C SER A 70 9.32 -3.35 8.34
N GLU A 71 10.49 -2.79 8.63
CA GLU A 71 10.77 -1.36 8.53
C GLU A 71 10.70 -0.85 7.08
N ALA A 72 11.31 -1.60 6.14
CA ALA A 72 11.29 -1.24 4.73
C ALA A 72 9.87 -1.28 4.15
N PHE A 73 9.04 -2.24 4.60
CA PHE A 73 7.65 -2.34 4.19
C PHE A 73 6.82 -1.15 4.71
N GLU A 74 6.93 -0.79 5.99
CA GLU A 74 6.23 0.37 6.56
C GLU A 74 6.62 1.68 5.86
N TRP A 75 7.92 1.88 5.64
CA TRP A 75 8.41 3.03 4.91
C TRP A 75 7.84 3.10 3.48
N LEU A 76 7.79 1.96 2.78
CA LEU A 76 7.24 1.87 1.43
C LEU A 76 5.76 2.27 1.39
N LEU A 77 4.94 1.83 2.35
CA LEU A 77 3.53 2.22 2.42
C LEU A 77 3.37 3.74 2.58
N GLY A 78 4.20 4.37 3.43
CA GLY A 78 4.20 5.83 3.62
C GLY A 78 4.65 6.59 2.37
N GLU A 79 5.65 6.08 1.65
CA GLU A 79 6.08 6.68 0.38
C GLU A 79 4.99 6.57 -0.69
N ILE A 80 4.28 5.43 -0.78
CA ILE A 80 3.14 5.27 -1.71
C ILE A 80 2.04 6.29 -1.40
N GLU A 81 1.64 6.42 -0.13
CA GLU A 81 0.66 7.41 0.31
C GLU A 81 1.07 8.84 -0.07
N THR A 82 2.33 9.19 0.20
CA THR A 82 2.89 10.52 -0.11
C THR A 82 2.87 10.80 -1.61
N ARG A 83 3.31 9.83 -2.43
CA ARG A 83 3.32 9.95 -3.90
C ARG A 83 1.92 10.03 -4.48
N PHE A 84 0.98 9.27 -3.93
CA PHE A 84 -0.42 9.31 -4.33
C PHE A 84 -1.01 10.71 -4.12
N ASN A 85 -0.79 11.30 -2.95
CA ASN A 85 -1.27 12.65 -2.64
C ASN A 85 -0.62 13.72 -3.53
N GLN A 86 0.68 13.59 -3.83
CA GLN A 86 1.38 14.51 -4.74
C GLN A 86 0.94 14.40 -6.19
N ALA A 87 0.45 13.22 -6.61
CA ALA A 87 0.01 12.97 -7.98
C ALA A 87 -1.42 13.48 -8.27
N GLN A 88 -2.14 13.95 -7.25
CA GLN A 88 -3.48 14.50 -7.45
C GLN A 88 -3.42 15.79 -8.25
N VAL A 89 -4.42 15.98 -9.13
CA VAL A 89 -4.55 17.21 -9.91
C VAL A 89 -4.81 18.39 -8.98
N GLN A 90 -4.13 19.51 -9.20
CA GLN A 90 -4.44 20.73 -8.47
C GLN A 90 -5.78 21.28 -8.97
N PRO A 91 -6.72 21.63 -8.06
CA PRO A 91 -8.02 22.19 -8.41
C PRO A 91 -7.93 23.47 -9.24
#